data_AF-A0A5C7W5Z8-F1
#
_entry.id   AF-A0A5C7W5Z8-F1
#
_cell.length_a   1.000
_cell.length_b   1.000
_cell.length_c   1.000
_cell.angle_alpha   90.00
_cell.angle_beta   90.00
_cell.angle_gamma   90.00
#
_symmetry.space_group_name_H-M   'P 1'
#
loop_
_entity.id
_entity.type
_entity.pdbx_description
1 polymer ?
#
loop_
_entity_poly.entity_id
_entity_poly.type
_entity_poly.pdbx_seq_one_letter_code
_entity_poly.pdbx_strand_id
1 'polypeptide(L)'
;MDTVVNLDGICYLFETQAGKTRLKVLSETTPTTDTDPVDINLPHAWLITRKNGTPLFAIRPDECERPFRIMTAEQLYAEKIQWFEPLADNYRELIWNNPDSSVPGSDSYVAYKHLSWADIITFSIIERWSIQFRPGADGDWKHHPQGGDKYLLVNIEGHPFWADGVGQIPFAVNTYKKFARTSGDKNIAILETVDTGINAGDGIPYLGEADHSNSYDNFMVLRGSLWASENYQIITTIAKVYGRGQEFGIEKHEVEYRPTSDNKLRSTVTQESVSKYAVWNVKK
;
A
#
# COMPACT_ATOMS: atom_id res chain seq x y z
N MET A 1 8.76 -17.49 23.77
CA MET A 1 7.63 -17.96 22.95
C MET A 1 8.21 -18.50 21.67
N ASP A 2 7.79 -19.69 21.27
CA ASP A 2 8.22 -20.28 20.02
C ASP A 2 7.17 -20.03 18.92
N THR A 3 7.63 -19.71 17.72
CA THR A 3 6.80 -19.47 16.54
C THR A 3 7.30 -20.35 15.39
N VAL A 4 6.39 -21.14 14.82
CA VAL A 4 6.69 -21.92 13.62
C VAL A 4 6.36 -21.08 12.40
N VAL A 5 7.35 -20.89 11.53
CA VAL A 5 7.23 -20.15 10.27
C VAL A 5 7.43 -21.15 9.14
N ASN A 6 6.40 -21.34 8.32
CA ASN A 6 6.49 -22.19 7.13
C ASN A 6 6.90 -21.33 5.93
N LEU A 7 8.09 -21.61 5.39
CA LEU A 7 8.66 -20.93 4.23
C LEU A 7 8.93 -21.97 3.15
N ASP A 8 8.26 -21.84 2.00
CA ASP A 8 8.40 -22.75 0.86
C ASP A 8 8.22 -24.25 1.23
N GLY A 9 7.32 -24.54 2.18
CA GLY A 9 7.04 -25.90 2.65
C GLY A 9 7.98 -26.40 3.75
N ILE A 10 8.97 -25.61 4.17
CA ILE A 10 9.91 -25.94 5.25
C ILE A 10 9.52 -25.17 6.51
N CYS A 11 9.32 -25.91 7.61
CA CYS A 11 9.00 -25.33 8.91
C CYS A 11 10.27 -24.93 9.66
N TYR A 12 10.43 -23.63 9.91
CA TYR A 12 11.49 -23.06 10.73
C TYR A 12 10.95 -22.68 12.10
N LEU A 13 11.70 -22.98 13.16
CA LEU A 13 11.34 -22.63 14.53
C LEU A 13 12.06 -21.36 14.96
N PHE A 14 11.31 -20.35 15.39
CA PHE A 14 11.83 -19.11 15.92
C PHE A 14 11.53 -18.98 17.40
N GLU A 15 12.52 -18.61 18.20
CA GLU A 15 12.34 -18.32 19.61
C GLU A 15 12.38 -16.81 19.84
N THR A 16 11.33 -16.30 20.48
CA THR A 16 11.27 -14.94 21.02
C THR A 16 11.52 -14.98 22.52
N GLN A 17 12.61 -14.36 22.96
CA GLN A 17 12.98 -14.22 24.38
C GLN A 17 13.53 -12.83 24.66
N ALA A 18 13.06 -12.19 25.74
CA ALA A 18 13.52 -10.87 26.18
C ALA A 18 13.50 -9.80 25.06
N GLY A 19 12.44 -9.79 24.26
CA GLY A 19 12.25 -8.79 23.20
C GLY A 19 13.01 -9.08 21.89
N LYS A 20 13.70 -10.23 21.78
CA LYS A 20 14.51 -10.58 20.62
C LYS A 20 14.11 -11.93 20.05
N THR A 21 14.07 -12.00 18.73
CA THR A 21 13.71 -13.21 17.98
C THR A 21 14.92 -13.79 17.29
N ARG A 22 15.07 -15.10 17.37
CA ARG A 22 16.20 -15.85 16.82
C ARG A 22 15.69 -17.12 16.15
N LEU A 23 16.35 -17.50 15.06
CA LEU A 23 16.13 -18.81 14.44
C LEU A 23 16.75 -19.88 15.34
N LYS A 24 15.96 -20.89 15.73
CA LYS A 24 16.46 -22.12 16.34
C LYS A 24 16.93 -23.04 15.22
N VAL A 25 18.24 -23.26 15.18
CA VAL A 25 18.87 -24.24 14.29
C VAL A 25 19.02 -25.53 15.07
N LEU A 26 18.41 -26.60 14.58
CA LEU A 26 18.68 -27.94 15.07
C LEU A 26 19.99 -28.43 14.46
N SER A 27 20.97 -28.75 15.30
CA SER A 27 22.25 -29.33 14.88
C SER A 27 22.57 -30.53 15.76
N GLU A 28 23.16 -31.58 15.18
CA GLU A 28 23.74 -32.67 15.95
C GLU A 28 25.09 -32.24 16.54
N THR A 29 25.41 -32.70 17.75
CA THR A 29 26.73 -32.47 18.34
C THR A 29 27.75 -33.41 17.70
N THR A 30 28.85 -32.88 17.18
CA THR A 30 29.94 -33.69 16.60
C THR A 30 31.04 -33.95 17.63
N PRO A 31 31.82 -35.05 17.48
CA PRO A 31 33.01 -35.29 18.30
C PRO A 31 34.02 -34.14 18.18
N THR A 32 34.84 -33.91 19.21
CA THR A 32 35.80 -32.79 19.25
C THR A 32 36.88 -32.85 18.15
N THR A 33 37.04 -34.01 17.52
CA THR A 33 37.98 -34.25 16.41
C THR A 33 37.37 -33.98 15.04
N ASP A 34 36.06 -33.76 14.96
CA ASP A 34 35.37 -33.41 13.73
C ASP A 34 35.59 -31.93 13.42
N THR A 35 36.36 -31.67 12.37
CA THR A 35 36.67 -30.31 11.89
C THR A 35 35.91 -29.98 10.61
N ASP A 36 35.08 -30.90 10.10
CA ASP A 36 34.38 -30.69 8.86
C ASP A 36 33.24 -29.70 9.10
N PRO A 37 33.21 -28.56 8.39
CA PRO A 37 32.16 -27.58 8.59
C PRO A 37 30.82 -28.16 8.11
N VAL A 38 29.85 -28.22 9.02
CA VAL A 38 28.47 -28.54 8.69
C VAL A 38 27.81 -27.28 8.15
N ASP A 39 27.28 -27.37 6.92
CA ASP A 39 26.53 -26.27 6.33
C ASP A 39 25.17 -26.13 7.03
N ILE A 40 24.94 -24.95 7.62
CA ILE A 40 23.66 -24.62 8.25
C ILE A 40 22.80 -23.95 7.19
N ASN A 41 21.79 -24.68 6.72
CA ASN A 41 20.86 -24.15 5.74
C ASN A 41 19.95 -23.08 6.39
N LEU A 42 20.24 -21.81 6.11
CA LEU A 42 19.43 -20.68 6.55
C LEU A 42 18.29 -20.45 5.55
N PRO A 43 17.09 -20.03 6.02
CA PRO A 43 16.02 -19.69 5.11
C PRO A 43 16.40 -18.48 4.25
N HIS A 44 16.01 -18.52 2.97
CA HIS A 44 16.10 -17.37 2.07
C HIS A 44 14.91 -16.42 2.31
N ALA A 45 14.90 -15.76 3.46
CA ALA A 45 13.78 -14.94 3.93
C ALA A 45 14.21 -13.85 4.91
N TRP A 46 13.52 -12.73 4.88
CA TRP A 46 13.58 -11.72 5.94
C TRP A 46 12.36 -11.85 6.82
N LEU A 47 12.57 -12.07 8.12
CA LEU A 47 11.50 -12.12 9.11
C LEU A 47 11.29 -10.74 9.72
N ILE A 48 10.07 -10.22 9.58
CA ILE A 48 9.69 -8.91 10.08
C ILE A 48 8.99 -9.11 11.42
N THR A 49 9.39 -8.32 12.40
CA THR A 49 8.93 -8.43 13.78
C THR A 49 8.43 -7.09 14.31
N ARG A 50 7.71 -7.12 15.42
CA ARG A 50 7.51 -5.95 16.28
C ARG A 50 8.80 -5.64 17.05
N LYS A 51 8.87 -4.46 17.67
CA LYS A 51 9.96 -4.10 18.60
C LYS A 51 10.13 -5.06 19.79
N ASN A 52 9.08 -5.77 20.19
CA ASN A 52 9.14 -6.79 21.25
C ASN A 52 9.54 -8.18 20.71
N GLY A 53 9.92 -8.30 19.44
CA GLY A 53 10.33 -9.54 18.79
C GLY A 53 9.20 -10.35 18.16
N THR A 54 7.92 -10.11 18.50
CA THR A 54 6.82 -10.91 17.95
C THR A 54 6.87 -10.92 16.41
N PRO A 55 6.96 -12.10 15.76
CA PRO A 55 6.95 -12.21 14.30
C PRO A 55 5.64 -11.74 13.69
N LEU A 56 5.71 -11.02 12.57
CA LEU A 56 4.55 -10.44 11.89
C LEU A 56 4.31 -11.07 10.52
N PHE A 57 5.32 -11.03 9.66
CA PHE A 57 5.29 -11.60 8.32
C PHE A 57 6.74 -11.81 7.84
N ALA A 58 6.92 -12.50 6.71
CA ALA A 58 8.21 -12.67 6.07
C ALA A 58 8.15 -12.32 4.59
N ILE A 59 9.24 -11.74 4.09
CA ILE A 59 9.39 -11.36 2.68
C ILE A 59 10.63 -12.02 2.08
N ARG A 60 10.61 -12.25 0.76
CA ARG A 60 11.73 -12.83 0.00
C ARG A 60 12.70 -11.73 -0.41
N PRO A 61 13.97 -11.77 0.01
CA PRO A 61 14.98 -10.85 -0.51
C PRO A 61 15.29 -11.09 -1.99
N ASP A 62 15.86 -10.06 -2.63
CA ASP A 62 16.41 -10.19 -3.97
C ASP A 62 17.72 -11.02 -3.95
N GLU A 63 18.09 -11.62 -5.08
CA GLU A 63 19.24 -12.53 -5.19
C GLU A 63 20.59 -11.92 -4.76
N CYS A 64 20.74 -10.60 -4.88
CA CYS A 64 21.97 -9.88 -4.53
C CYS A 64 21.99 -9.39 -3.08
N GLU A 65 20.92 -9.62 -2.32
CA GLU A 65 20.80 -9.16 -0.95
C GLU A 65 21.21 -10.25 0.06
N ARG A 66 21.33 -9.88 1.34
CA ARG A 66 21.61 -10.86 2.38
C ARG A 66 20.46 -11.88 2.44
N PRO A 67 20.73 -13.19 2.39
CA PRO A 67 19.66 -14.18 2.26
C PRO A 67 18.75 -14.27 3.48
N PHE A 68 19.27 -13.95 4.68
CA PHE A 68 18.51 -14.03 5.92
C PHE A 68 18.72 -12.79 6.79
N ARG A 69 17.61 -12.22 7.26
CA ARG A 69 17.59 -11.09 8.22
C ARG A 69 16.39 -11.25 9.16
N ILE A 70 16.53 -10.76 10.39
CA ILE A 70 15.41 -10.49 11.29
C ILE A 70 15.45 -9.00 11.59
N MET A 71 14.36 -8.29 11.31
CA MET A 71 14.28 -6.84 11.52
C MET A 71 12.90 -6.43 12.00
N THR A 72 12.77 -5.22 12.54
CA THR A 72 11.46 -4.68 12.90
C THR A 72 10.75 -4.06 11.69
N ALA A 73 9.42 -3.93 11.77
CA ALA A 73 8.65 -3.22 10.76
C ALA A 73 9.14 -1.77 10.53
N GLU A 74 9.60 -1.08 11.59
CA GLU A 74 10.17 0.27 11.45
C GLU A 74 11.50 0.28 10.70
N GLN A 75 12.34 -0.74 10.88
CA GLN A 75 13.59 -0.86 10.13
C GLN A 75 13.31 -1.12 8.65
N LEU A 76 12.35 -2.00 8.36
CA LEU A 76 11.92 -2.27 6.99
C LEU A 76 11.36 -1.01 6.31
N TYR A 77 10.52 -0.26 7.03
CA TYR A 77 9.94 0.99 6.55
C TYR A 77 11.01 2.06 6.27
N ALA A 78 12.02 2.18 7.14
CA ALA A 78 13.14 3.11 6.93
C ALA A 78 13.97 2.77 5.69
N GLU A 79 14.02 1.49 5.30
CA GLU A 79 14.64 1.01 4.06
C GLU A 79 13.72 1.18 2.82
N LYS A 80 12.51 1.74 3.00
CA LYS A 80 11.50 1.98 1.94
C LYS A 80 11.10 0.71 1.17
N ILE A 81 11.22 -0.46 1.80
CA ILE A 81 10.84 -1.75 1.22
C ILE A 81 9.33 -1.97 1.34
N GLN A 82 8.73 -2.61 0.35
CA GLN A 82 7.31 -2.94 0.29
C GLN A 82 7.08 -4.30 -0.39
N TRP A 83 5.87 -4.87 -0.28
CA TRP A 83 5.55 -6.22 -0.79
C TRP A 83 4.20 -6.34 -1.48
N PHE A 84 3.54 -5.22 -1.76
CA PHE A 84 2.16 -5.20 -2.24
C PHE A 84 2.00 -4.63 -3.66
N GLU A 85 3.05 -4.08 -4.27
CA GLU A 85 3.10 -3.66 -5.68
C GLU A 85 4.35 -4.19 -6.39
N PRO A 86 4.27 -5.32 -7.11
CA PRO A 86 5.42 -5.97 -7.77
C PRO A 86 6.19 -5.14 -8.79
N LEU A 87 5.54 -4.13 -9.37
CA LEU A 87 6.13 -3.27 -10.40
C LEU A 87 6.79 -2.01 -9.82
N ALA A 88 6.65 -1.76 -8.52
CA ALA A 88 7.30 -0.64 -7.85
C ALA A 88 8.72 -1.00 -7.40
N ASP A 89 9.57 0.01 -7.27
CA ASP A 89 10.92 -0.15 -6.73
C ASP A 89 10.85 -0.65 -5.28
N ASN A 90 11.92 -1.33 -4.84
CA ASN A 90 12.04 -1.94 -3.50
C ASN A 90 10.93 -2.96 -3.16
N TYR A 91 10.31 -3.57 -4.16
CA TYR A 91 9.38 -4.68 -3.99
C TYR A 91 10.08 -5.95 -3.52
N ARG A 92 9.53 -6.65 -2.53
CA ARG A 92 9.90 -8.01 -2.15
C ARG A 92 8.65 -8.87 -1.99
N GLU A 93 8.70 -10.13 -2.41
CA GLU A 93 7.54 -11.02 -2.34
C GLU A 93 7.16 -11.32 -0.89
N LEU A 94 5.87 -11.17 -0.54
CA LEU A 94 5.33 -11.65 0.74
C LEU A 94 5.19 -13.18 0.71
N ILE A 95 5.98 -13.89 1.52
CA ILE A 95 6.06 -15.36 1.49
C ILE A 95 5.45 -16.03 2.72
N TRP A 96 5.21 -15.28 3.79
CA TRP A 96 4.51 -15.78 4.98
C TRP A 96 3.84 -14.64 5.72
N ASN A 97 2.65 -14.88 6.25
CA ASN A 97 2.00 -13.99 7.20
C ASN A 97 1.74 -14.77 8.50
N ASN A 98 1.95 -14.13 9.65
CA ASN A 98 1.67 -14.76 10.92
C ASN A 98 0.16 -15.05 11.05
N PRO A 99 -0.27 -16.32 11.23
CA PRO A 99 -1.68 -16.66 11.41
C PRO A 99 -2.33 -15.92 12.58
N ASP A 100 -1.57 -15.63 13.64
CA ASP A 100 -2.04 -14.91 14.81
C ASP A 100 -2.32 -13.43 14.50
N SER A 101 -1.81 -12.89 13.39
CA SER A 101 -2.12 -11.51 12.96
C SER A 101 -3.63 -11.30 12.78
N SER A 102 -4.40 -12.35 12.52
CA SER A 102 -5.87 -12.28 12.36
C SER A 102 -6.64 -12.74 13.59
N VAL A 103 -5.97 -13.03 14.72
CA VAL A 103 -6.58 -13.54 15.95
C VAL A 103 -6.69 -12.40 16.99
N PRO A 104 -7.89 -11.88 17.28
CA PRO A 104 -8.07 -10.78 18.22
C PRO A 104 -7.42 -11.04 19.58
N GLY A 105 -6.65 -10.06 20.06
CA GLY A 105 -5.96 -10.11 21.35
C GLY A 105 -4.58 -10.78 21.32
N SER A 106 -4.15 -11.37 20.20
CA SER A 106 -2.77 -11.84 20.05
C SER A 106 -1.77 -10.68 19.96
N ASP A 107 -0.50 -10.95 20.27
CA ASP A 107 0.56 -9.96 20.12
C ASP A 107 0.77 -9.51 18.67
N SER A 108 0.51 -10.38 17.69
CA SER A 108 0.63 -10.02 16.28
C SER A 108 -0.55 -9.18 15.82
N TYR A 109 -1.76 -9.47 16.30
CA TYR A 109 -2.98 -8.75 15.94
C TYR A 109 -2.88 -7.26 16.28
N VAL A 110 -2.38 -6.92 17.47
CA VAL A 110 -2.27 -5.53 17.94
C VAL A 110 -1.23 -4.69 17.18
N ALA A 111 -0.43 -5.30 16.30
CA ALA A 111 0.52 -4.56 15.47
C ALA A 111 -0.16 -3.82 14.30
N TYR A 112 -1.41 -4.16 14.00
CA TYR A 112 -2.13 -3.67 12.84
C TYR A 112 -3.38 -2.90 13.22
N LYS A 113 -3.72 -1.91 12.40
CA LYS A 113 -5.11 -1.50 12.24
C LYS A 113 -5.80 -2.52 11.32
N HIS A 114 -6.85 -3.16 11.81
CA HIS A 114 -7.62 -4.14 11.03
C HIS A 114 -8.74 -3.43 10.28
N LEU A 115 -8.77 -3.62 8.97
CA LEU A 115 -9.72 -2.98 8.05
C LEU A 115 -10.17 -4.00 6.98
N SER A 116 -11.28 -3.67 6.32
CA SER A 116 -11.73 -4.31 5.09
C SER A 116 -11.57 -3.35 3.91
N TRP A 117 -11.63 -3.87 2.68
CA TRP A 117 -11.70 -2.99 1.50
C TRP A 117 -12.96 -2.12 1.52
N ALA A 118 -14.05 -2.60 2.11
CA ALA A 118 -15.27 -1.83 2.30
C ALA A 118 -15.07 -0.61 3.21
N ASP A 119 -14.21 -0.70 4.23
CA ASP A 119 -13.87 0.45 5.08
C ASP A 119 -13.10 1.52 4.28
N ILE A 120 -12.13 1.09 3.46
CA ILE A 120 -11.37 1.99 2.56
C ILE A 120 -12.30 2.68 1.58
N ILE A 121 -13.22 1.93 0.96
CA ILE A 121 -14.21 2.45 0.02
C ILE A 121 -15.13 3.45 0.71
N THR A 122 -15.69 3.09 1.87
CA THR A 122 -16.60 3.95 2.64
C THR A 122 -15.94 5.28 2.98
N PHE A 123 -14.66 5.26 3.37
CA PHE A 123 -13.91 6.48 3.59
C PHE A 123 -13.66 7.27 2.30
N SER A 124 -13.34 6.59 1.20
CA SER A 124 -12.95 7.20 -0.09
C SER A 124 -14.09 7.84 -0.86
N ILE A 125 -15.32 7.31 -0.74
CA ILE A 125 -16.48 7.83 -1.49
C ILE A 125 -16.96 9.18 -0.98
N ILE A 126 -16.64 9.53 0.28
CA ILE A 126 -16.95 10.82 0.87
C ILE A 126 -16.21 11.92 0.11
N GLU A 127 -16.95 12.86 -0.47
CA GLU A 127 -16.40 14.03 -1.14
C GLU A 127 -15.69 14.94 -0.14
N ARG A 128 -14.46 15.31 -0.43
CA ARG A 128 -13.65 16.19 0.40
C ARG A 128 -12.99 17.27 -0.43
N TRP A 129 -12.74 18.43 0.16
CA TRP A 129 -11.94 19.46 -0.50
C TRP A 129 -10.47 19.08 -0.40
N SER A 130 -9.62 19.48 -1.37
CA SER A 130 -8.20 19.09 -1.38
C SER A 130 -7.47 19.46 -0.07
N ILE A 131 -7.86 20.55 0.58
CA ILE A 131 -7.28 20.98 1.86
C ILE A 131 -7.55 20.01 3.03
N GLN A 132 -8.58 19.16 2.93
CA GLN A 132 -8.93 18.19 3.97
C GLN A 132 -7.99 16.97 3.99
N PHE A 133 -7.14 16.77 2.99
CA PHE A 133 -6.15 15.68 2.97
C PHE A 133 -4.85 16.03 3.70
N ARG A 134 -4.67 17.27 4.15
CA ARG A 134 -3.50 17.68 4.94
C ARG A 134 -3.49 16.98 6.31
N PRO A 135 -2.31 16.83 6.94
CA PRO A 135 -2.19 16.21 8.26
C PRO A 135 -3.19 16.77 9.30
N GLY A 136 -3.92 15.86 9.96
CA GLY A 136 -4.89 16.17 11.02
C GLY A 136 -6.27 16.64 10.56
N ALA A 137 -6.55 16.70 9.25
CA ALA A 137 -7.89 17.02 8.73
C ALA A 137 -8.70 15.76 8.38
N ASP A 138 -10.00 15.91 8.09
CA ASP A 138 -10.94 14.79 7.92
C ASP A 138 -10.63 13.81 6.76
N GLY A 139 -9.76 14.22 5.83
CA GLY A 139 -9.27 13.41 4.72
C GLY A 139 -7.91 12.77 4.97
N ASP A 140 -7.23 13.10 6.07
CA ASP A 140 -5.98 12.47 6.50
C ASP A 140 -6.28 11.05 7.02
N TRP A 141 -6.42 10.14 6.07
CA TRP A 141 -6.75 8.74 6.35
C TRP A 141 -5.76 8.11 7.34
N LYS A 142 -4.47 8.44 7.26
CA LYS A 142 -3.42 7.86 8.12
C LYS A 142 -3.65 8.17 9.59
N HIS A 143 -4.12 9.36 9.93
CA HIS A 143 -4.37 9.77 11.32
C HIS A 143 -5.84 9.66 11.74
N HIS A 144 -6.75 9.38 10.80
CA HIS A 144 -8.18 9.29 11.09
C HIS A 144 -8.53 7.98 11.84
N PRO A 145 -9.43 8.00 12.85
CA PRO A 145 -9.81 6.80 13.61
C PRO A 145 -10.47 5.69 12.78
N GLN A 146 -11.19 6.09 11.71
CA GLN A 146 -11.77 5.17 10.72
C GLN A 146 -10.80 4.79 9.59
N GLY A 147 -9.59 5.35 9.59
CA GLY A 147 -8.52 5.02 8.65
C GLY A 147 -7.38 4.30 9.36
N GLY A 148 -6.14 4.70 9.06
CA GLY A 148 -4.92 4.10 9.59
C GLY A 148 -4.70 4.33 11.09
N ASP A 149 -5.35 5.31 11.71
CA ASP A 149 -5.32 5.55 13.16
C ASP A 149 -3.90 5.58 13.74
N LYS A 150 -2.96 6.16 12.99
CA LYS A 150 -1.52 6.28 13.30
C LYS A 150 -0.74 4.97 13.35
N TYR A 151 -1.34 3.84 12.96
CA TYR A 151 -0.59 2.60 12.80
C TYR A 151 0.39 2.72 11.65
N LEU A 152 1.55 2.07 11.78
CA LEU A 152 2.50 1.92 10.68
C LEU A 152 1.99 0.90 9.65
N LEU A 153 1.40 -0.18 10.15
CA LEU A 153 0.87 -1.29 9.36
C LEU A 153 -0.65 -1.36 9.50
N VAL A 154 -1.32 -1.65 8.39
CA VAL A 154 -2.71 -2.07 8.38
C VAL A 154 -2.82 -3.50 7.88
N ASN A 155 -3.80 -4.24 8.38
CA ASN A 155 -4.15 -5.56 7.88
C ASN A 155 -5.50 -5.42 7.19
N ILE A 156 -5.50 -5.63 5.86
CA ILE A 156 -6.71 -5.62 5.05
C ILE A 156 -7.02 -7.05 4.65
N GLU A 157 -8.06 -7.63 5.26
CA GLU A 157 -8.53 -8.98 4.96
C GLU A 157 -7.41 -10.05 4.95
N GLY A 158 -6.56 -10.03 5.99
CA GLY A 158 -5.48 -11.00 6.16
C GLY A 158 -4.17 -10.63 5.47
N HIS A 159 -4.07 -9.46 4.84
CA HIS A 159 -2.87 -9.01 4.13
C HIS A 159 -2.30 -7.73 4.76
N PRO A 160 -1.00 -7.70 5.13
CA PRO A 160 -0.38 -6.51 5.69
C PRO A 160 -0.07 -5.48 4.58
N PHE A 161 -0.18 -4.19 4.91
CA PHE A 161 0.20 -3.06 4.05
C PHE A 161 0.80 -1.93 4.88
N TRP A 162 1.59 -1.05 4.23
CA TRP A 162 1.91 0.24 4.81
C TRP A 162 0.65 1.11 4.90
N ALA A 163 0.44 1.72 6.07
CA ALA A 163 -0.73 2.56 6.29
C ALA A 163 -0.72 3.82 5.41
N ASP A 164 0.43 4.46 5.19
CA ASP A 164 0.51 5.61 4.27
C ASP A 164 0.22 5.21 2.82
N GLY A 165 0.77 4.09 2.35
CA GLY A 165 0.48 3.58 1.01
C GLY A 165 -1.03 3.40 0.78
N VAL A 166 -1.75 2.77 1.73
CA VAL A 166 -3.21 2.64 1.65
C VAL A 166 -3.91 4.01 1.75
N GLY A 167 -3.35 4.93 2.53
CA GLY A 167 -3.81 6.31 2.68
C GLY A 167 -3.82 7.13 1.39
N GLN A 168 -3.11 6.72 0.34
CA GLN A 168 -3.14 7.38 -0.97
C GLN A 168 -4.46 7.15 -1.73
N ILE A 169 -5.18 6.06 -1.45
CA ILE A 169 -6.40 5.68 -2.19
C ILE A 169 -7.51 6.75 -2.03
N PRO A 170 -7.90 7.18 -0.81
CA PRO A 170 -8.91 8.23 -0.65
C PRO A 170 -8.59 9.54 -1.37
N PHE A 171 -7.31 9.94 -1.34
CA PHE A 171 -6.84 11.12 -2.06
C PHE A 171 -7.02 10.95 -3.57
N ALA A 172 -6.56 9.82 -4.13
CA ALA A 172 -6.67 9.53 -5.56
C ALA A 172 -8.12 9.50 -6.04
N VAL A 173 -9.03 8.90 -5.28
CA VAL A 173 -10.46 8.85 -5.61
C VAL A 173 -11.06 10.26 -5.70
N ASN A 174 -10.73 11.12 -4.74
CA ASN A 174 -11.25 12.49 -4.71
C ASN A 174 -10.66 13.35 -5.84
N THR A 175 -9.37 13.21 -6.10
CA THR A 175 -8.67 13.89 -7.20
C THR A 175 -9.18 13.42 -8.56
N TYR A 176 -9.44 12.13 -8.74
CA TYR A 176 -10.09 11.60 -9.94
C TYR A 176 -11.45 12.25 -10.18
N LYS A 177 -12.32 12.34 -9.17
CA LYS A 177 -13.64 12.98 -9.31
C LYS A 177 -13.52 14.44 -9.75
N LYS A 178 -12.55 15.19 -9.19
CA LYS A 178 -12.27 16.58 -9.60
C LYS A 178 -11.97 16.65 -11.10
N PHE A 179 -11.01 15.88 -11.59
CA PHE A 179 -10.61 15.94 -12.99
C PHE A 179 -11.63 15.33 -13.94
N ALA A 180 -12.39 14.32 -13.51
CA ALA A 180 -13.51 13.77 -14.27
C ALA A 180 -14.63 14.82 -14.47
N ARG A 181 -14.91 15.66 -13.45
CA ARG A 181 -15.86 16.78 -13.58
C ARG A 181 -15.36 17.88 -14.52
N THR A 182 -14.05 18.11 -14.58
CA THR A 182 -13.45 19.16 -15.42
C THR A 182 -13.29 18.72 -16.87
N SER A 183 -12.84 17.48 -17.11
CA SER A 183 -12.50 16.99 -18.45
C SER A 183 -13.61 16.22 -19.14
N GLY A 184 -14.53 15.61 -18.38
CA GLY A 184 -15.51 14.68 -18.93
C GLY A 184 -14.93 13.35 -19.42
N ASP A 185 -13.62 13.12 -19.28
CA ASP A 185 -12.90 11.96 -19.81
C ASP A 185 -12.19 11.18 -18.70
N LYS A 186 -12.41 9.86 -18.68
CA LYS A 186 -11.84 8.97 -17.65
C LYS A 186 -10.32 8.88 -17.73
N ASN A 187 -9.74 8.81 -18.93
CA ASN A 187 -8.30 8.66 -19.12
C ASN A 187 -7.57 9.93 -18.71
N ILE A 188 -8.10 11.10 -19.10
CA ILE A 188 -7.56 12.40 -18.66
C ILE A 188 -7.62 12.49 -17.14
N ALA A 189 -8.75 12.12 -16.53
CA ALA A 189 -8.90 12.14 -15.08
C ALA A 189 -7.90 11.23 -14.34
N ILE A 190 -7.61 10.04 -14.87
CA ILE A 190 -6.58 9.14 -14.30
C ILE A 190 -5.19 9.78 -14.41
N LEU A 191 -4.81 10.26 -15.62
CA LEU A 191 -3.49 10.86 -15.87
C LEU A 191 -3.23 12.07 -14.96
N GLU A 192 -4.19 12.98 -14.88
CA GLU A 192 -4.11 14.19 -14.04
C GLU A 192 -4.06 13.83 -12.54
N THR A 193 -4.74 12.75 -12.14
CA THR A 193 -4.68 12.28 -10.75
C THR A 193 -3.31 11.74 -10.39
N VAL A 194 -2.73 10.93 -11.27
CA VAL A 194 -1.37 10.40 -11.09
C VAL A 194 -0.36 11.55 -11.05
N ASP A 195 -0.43 12.47 -12.01
CA ASP A 195 0.48 13.64 -12.04
C ASP A 195 0.34 14.50 -10.79
N THR A 196 -0.89 14.71 -10.30
CA THR A 196 -1.11 15.42 -9.04
C THR A 196 -0.54 14.66 -7.84
N GLY A 197 -0.65 13.32 -7.80
CA GLY A 197 -0.08 12.48 -6.74
C GLY A 197 1.44 12.60 -6.67
N ILE A 198 2.12 12.49 -7.81
CA ILE A 198 3.56 12.72 -7.96
C ILE A 198 3.95 14.09 -7.39
N ASN A 199 3.23 15.14 -7.78
CA ASN A 199 3.55 16.52 -7.39
C ASN A 199 3.15 16.87 -5.94
N ALA A 200 2.42 16.00 -5.25
CA ALA A 200 1.92 16.21 -3.89
C ALA A 200 2.59 15.26 -2.87
N GLY A 201 3.78 14.72 -3.19
CA GLY A 201 4.43 13.53 -2.61
C GLY A 201 4.41 13.31 -1.09
N ASP A 202 4.16 14.33 -0.27
CA ASP A 202 4.03 14.22 1.19
C ASP A 202 2.58 14.32 1.72
N GLY A 203 1.58 14.13 0.86
CA GLY A 203 0.16 14.29 1.24
C GLY A 203 -0.27 15.75 1.45
N ILE A 204 0.57 16.70 1.06
CA ILE A 204 0.24 18.13 1.06
C ILE A 204 0.17 18.61 -0.40
N PRO A 205 -1.05 18.88 -0.91
CA PRO A 205 -1.20 19.53 -2.22
C PRO A 205 -0.37 20.81 -2.26
N TYR A 206 0.50 20.94 -3.28
CA TYR A 206 1.31 22.13 -3.58
C TYR A 206 2.50 22.46 -2.65
N LEU A 207 2.85 21.59 -1.67
CA LEU A 207 4.00 21.82 -0.76
C LEU A 207 4.89 20.59 -0.51
N GLY A 208 4.49 19.39 -0.95
CA GLY A 208 5.34 18.20 -0.88
C GLY A 208 6.46 18.22 -1.92
N GLU A 209 7.55 17.49 -1.66
CA GLU A 209 8.55 17.26 -2.70
C GLU A 209 7.97 16.33 -3.79
N ALA A 210 8.18 16.67 -5.06
CA ALA A 210 7.66 15.87 -6.15
C ALA A 210 8.34 14.49 -6.19
N ASP A 211 7.56 13.42 -6.15
CA ASP A 211 8.06 12.04 -6.24
C ASP A 211 7.93 11.50 -7.66
N HIS A 212 8.94 11.77 -8.49
CA HIS A 212 9.07 11.18 -9.82
C HIS A 212 9.63 9.76 -9.82
N SER A 213 9.81 9.12 -8.65
CA SER A 213 10.31 7.76 -8.58
C SER A 213 9.23 6.73 -8.85
N ASN A 214 9.64 5.49 -9.10
CA ASN A 214 8.74 4.36 -9.29
C ASN A 214 8.31 3.79 -7.91
N SER A 215 7.91 4.67 -6.98
CA SER A 215 7.55 4.35 -5.59
C SER A 215 6.19 3.70 -5.45
N TYR A 216 5.97 2.97 -4.35
CA TYR A 216 4.67 2.35 -4.08
C TYR A 216 3.54 3.36 -3.90
N ASP A 217 3.82 4.59 -3.44
CA ASP A 217 2.80 5.63 -3.28
C ASP A 217 2.17 5.98 -4.63
N ASN A 218 2.98 6.14 -5.68
CA ASN A 218 2.51 6.39 -7.04
C ASN A 218 1.65 5.23 -7.58
N PHE A 219 2.00 3.99 -7.26
CA PHE A 219 1.17 2.83 -7.59
C PHE A 219 -0.16 2.82 -6.84
N MET A 220 -0.17 3.17 -5.55
CA MET A 220 -1.40 3.23 -4.76
C MET A 220 -2.34 4.37 -5.20
N VAL A 221 -1.78 5.50 -5.66
CA VAL A 221 -2.54 6.56 -6.33
C VAL A 221 -3.18 6.01 -7.61
N LEU A 222 -2.39 5.38 -8.49
CA LEU A 222 -2.91 4.80 -9.73
C LEU A 222 -3.99 3.73 -9.45
N ARG A 223 -3.78 2.87 -8.46
CA ARG A 223 -4.74 1.86 -8.01
C ARG A 223 -6.08 2.50 -7.62
N GLY A 224 -6.04 3.56 -6.81
CA GLY A 224 -7.23 4.34 -6.41
C GLY A 224 -7.93 5.00 -7.60
N SER A 225 -7.18 5.56 -8.55
CA SER A 225 -7.74 6.18 -9.77
C SER A 225 -8.39 5.17 -10.70
N LEU A 226 -7.77 4.00 -10.89
CA LEU A 226 -8.33 2.92 -11.71
C LEU A 226 -9.65 2.43 -11.12
N TRP A 227 -9.68 2.18 -9.81
CA TRP A 227 -10.91 1.81 -9.11
C TRP A 227 -11.98 2.89 -9.25
N ALA A 228 -11.63 4.16 -9.04
CA ALA A 228 -12.58 5.26 -9.21
C ALA A 228 -13.15 5.34 -10.64
N SER A 229 -12.32 5.07 -11.66
CA SER A 229 -12.76 5.09 -13.06
C SER A 229 -13.79 4.01 -13.43
N GLU A 230 -13.78 2.89 -12.71
CA GLU A 230 -14.76 1.81 -12.85
C GLU A 230 -16.03 2.05 -12.05
N ASN A 231 -15.91 2.74 -10.90
CA ASN A 231 -17.01 2.88 -9.94
C ASN A 231 -17.69 4.25 -9.96
N TYR A 232 -17.23 5.18 -10.79
CA TYR A 232 -17.87 6.46 -11.00
C TYR A 232 -18.26 6.66 -12.47
N GLN A 233 -19.51 7.07 -12.67
CA GLN A 233 -20.04 7.42 -13.98
C GLN A 233 -19.96 8.93 -14.18
N ILE A 234 -19.42 9.35 -15.32
CA ILE A 234 -19.45 10.74 -15.78
C ILE A 234 -20.80 10.97 -16.49
N ILE A 235 -21.55 11.95 -16.02
CA ILE A 235 -22.84 12.36 -16.57
C ILE A 235 -22.65 13.73 -17.21
N THR A 236 -22.75 13.81 -18.53
CA THR A 236 -22.63 15.06 -19.27
C THR A 236 -24.01 15.67 -19.51
N THR A 237 -24.17 16.91 -19.10
CA THR A 237 -25.36 17.72 -19.38
C THR A 237 -24.96 18.99 -20.11
N ILE A 238 -25.84 19.51 -20.96
CA ILE A 238 -25.63 20.80 -21.61
C ILE A 238 -26.32 21.86 -20.76
N ALA A 239 -25.52 22.69 -20.09
CA ALA A 239 -26.02 23.86 -19.39
C ALA A 239 -26.11 25.03 -20.36
N LYS A 240 -27.28 25.64 -20.45
CA LYS A 240 -27.49 26.88 -21.20
C LYS A 240 -26.97 28.05 -20.39
N VAL A 241 -26.02 28.80 -20.95
CA VAL A 241 -25.46 30.00 -20.35
C VAL A 241 -25.67 31.19 -21.28
N TYR A 242 -25.93 32.33 -20.69
CA TYR A 242 -26.05 33.59 -21.40
C TYR A 242 -24.77 34.40 -21.24
N GLY A 243 -24.12 34.73 -22.35
CA GLY A 243 -22.96 35.61 -22.37
C GLY A 243 -22.93 36.44 -23.63
N ARG A 244 -22.58 37.73 -23.50
CA ARG A 244 -22.52 38.70 -24.61
C ARG A 244 -23.81 38.78 -25.45
N GLY A 245 -24.97 38.60 -24.83
CA GLY A 245 -26.28 38.68 -25.51
C GLY A 245 -26.65 37.47 -26.37
N GLN A 246 -25.87 36.38 -26.33
CA GLN A 246 -26.21 35.10 -26.96
C GLN A 246 -26.27 33.96 -25.94
N GLU A 247 -27.15 33.00 -26.21
CA GLU A 247 -27.22 31.73 -25.48
C GLU A 247 -26.23 30.76 -26.11
N PHE A 248 -25.36 30.16 -25.31
CA PHE A 248 -24.51 29.04 -25.73
C PHE A 248 -24.61 27.90 -24.72
N GLY A 249 -24.45 26.67 -25.22
CA GLY A 249 -24.38 25.48 -24.38
C GLY A 249 -22.95 25.26 -23.91
N ILE A 250 -22.76 25.07 -22.61
CA ILE A 250 -21.51 24.52 -22.06
C ILE A 250 -21.79 23.10 -21.57
N GLU A 251 -20.83 22.21 -21.81
CA GLU A 251 -20.88 20.90 -21.17
C GLU A 251 -20.58 21.06 -19.68
N LYS A 252 -21.43 20.43 -18.87
CA LYS A 252 -21.24 20.28 -17.43
C LYS A 252 -21.19 18.79 -17.13
N HIS A 253 -20.10 18.36 -16.53
CA HIS A 253 -19.94 16.98 -16.12
C HIS A 253 -20.20 16.82 -14.62
N GLU A 254 -21.09 15.91 -14.28
CA GLU A 254 -21.28 15.42 -12.93
C GLU A 254 -20.69 14.02 -12.81
N VAL A 255 -20.32 13.64 -11.59
CA VAL A 255 -19.66 12.35 -11.33
C VAL A 255 -20.44 11.66 -10.22
N GLU A 256 -21.10 10.56 -10.58
CA GLU A 256 -21.99 9.81 -9.70
C GLU A 256 -21.34 8.47 -9.33
N TYR A 257 -21.37 8.13 -8.04
CA TYR A 257 -20.89 6.84 -7.57
C TYR A 257 -21.87 5.73 -7.98
N ARG A 258 -21.38 4.79 -8.80
CA ARG A 258 -22.11 3.61 -9.25
C ARG A 258 -21.21 2.39 -9.03
N PRO A 259 -21.29 1.77 -7.85
CA PRO A 259 -20.39 0.68 -7.49
C PRO A 259 -20.53 -0.47 -8.49
N THR A 260 -19.40 -0.93 -9.00
CA THR A 260 -19.28 -2.02 -9.97
C THR A 260 -18.42 -3.14 -9.40
N SER A 261 -17.22 -2.82 -8.90
CA SER A 261 -16.27 -3.81 -8.36
C SER A 261 -15.20 -3.13 -7.50
N ASP A 262 -14.68 -3.84 -6.50
CA ASP A 262 -13.50 -3.44 -5.73
C ASP A 262 -12.22 -4.15 -6.20
N ASN A 263 -12.28 -4.91 -7.30
CA ASN A 263 -11.17 -5.72 -7.81
C ASN A 263 -9.90 -4.89 -8.05
N LYS A 264 -10.03 -3.66 -8.57
CA LYS A 264 -8.87 -2.78 -8.80
C LYS A 264 -8.15 -2.38 -7.52
N LEU A 265 -8.81 -2.38 -6.36
CA LEU A 265 -8.14 -2.14 -5.07
C LEU A 265 -7.47 -3.41 -4.56
N ARG A 266 -8.07 -4.58 -4.83
CA ARG A 266 -7.58 -5.90 -4.37
C ARG A 266 -6.38 -6.40 -5.18
N SER A 267 -6.33 -6.11 -6.47
CA SER A 267 -5.28 -6.56 -7.38
C SER A 267 -4.11 -5.56 -7.46
N THR A 268 -2.93 -6.07 -7.76
CA THR A 268 -1.77 -5.26 -8.14
C THR A 268 -2.01 -4.53 -9.46
N VAL A 269 -1.31 -3.42 -9.67
CA VAL A 269 -1.40 -2.68 -10.94
C VAL A 269 -0.75 -3.50 -12.06
N THR A 270 -1.40 -3.54 -13.24
CA THR A 270 -0.91 -4.28 -14.39
C THR A 270 0.11 -3.48 -15.21
N GLN A 271 1.00 -4.17 -15.92
CA GLN A 271 1.94 -3.52 -16.86
C GLN A 271 1.25 -2.69 -17.94
N GLU A 272 0.05 -3.10 -18.38
CA GLU A 272 -0.79 -2.33 -19.31
C GLU A 272 -1.20 -0.98 -18.70
N SER A 273 -1.65 -0.99 -17.44
CA SER A 273 -2.03 0.24 -16.74
C SER A 273 -0.82 1.15 -16.53
N VAL A 274 0.34 0.58 -16.17
CA VAL A 274 1.61 1.32 -16.08
C VAL A 274 1.96 1.96 -17.42
N SER A 275 1.94 1.20 -18.51
CA SER A 275 2.30 1.71 -19.84
C SER A 275 1.41 2.87 -20.30
N LYS A 276 0.17 2.92 -19.80
CA LYS A 276 -0.81 3.93 -20.16
C LYS A 276 -0.81 5.15 -19.22
N TYR A 277 -0.60 4.95 -17.93
CA TYR A 277 -0.88 5.96 -16.91
C TYR A 277 0.30 6.30 -15.98
N ALA A 278 1.37 5.50 -15.95
CA ALA A 278 2.52 5.75 -15.07
C ALA A 278 3.43 6.84 -15.62
N VAL A 279 2.98 8.09 -15.56
CA VAL A 279 3.72 9.26 -16.08
C VAL A 279 5.04 9.51 -15.33
N TRP A 280 5.23 8.92 -14.14
CA TRP A 280 6.51 8.93 -13.40
C TRP A 280 7.63 8.18 -14.13
N ASN A 281 7.30 7.23 -15.01
CA ASN A 281 8.31 6.44 -15.76
C ASN A 281 8.87 7.15 -17.01
N VAL A 282 8.38 8.35 -17.35
CA VAL A 282 8.73 9.05 -18.60
C VAL A 282 9.94 9.99 -18.44
N LYS A 283 10.44 10.19 -17.21
CA LYS A 283 11.65 11.00 -16.95
C LYS A 283 12.82 10.12 -16.50
N LYS A 284 13.50 9.47 -17.46
CA LYS A 284 14.89 9.05 -17.31
C LYS A 284 15.75 9.78 -18.33
#